data_AF-A0A2U8WVW5-F1
#
_entry.id   AF-A0A2U8WVW5-F1
#
_cell.length_a   1.000
_cell.length_b   1.000
_cell.length_c   1.000
_cell.angle_alpha   90.00
_cell.angle_beta   90.00
_cell.angle_gamma   90.00
#
_symmetry.space_group_name_H-M   'P 1'
#
loop_
_entity.id
_entity.type
_entity.pdbx_description
1 polymer ?
#
loop_
_entity_poly.entity_id
_entity_poly.type
_entity_poly.pdbx_seq_one_letter_code
_entity_poly.pdbx_strand_id
1 'polypeptide(L)' 'MPDTVHLVRCGEKPSRFRDLDQVLVTLPVTTDEGDRIPAGTEGTVVAVWRGGAADEVEFAQPPGVLAPVAADDLVPVAL' A
#
# COMPACT_ATOMS: atom_id res chain seq x y z
N MET A 1 -8.82 -23.21 -15.56
CA MET A 1 -8.05 -22.10 -14.94
C MET A 1 -7.76 -22.56 -13.53
N PRO A 2 -6.51 -22.77 -13.07
CA PRO A 2 -6.31 -23.28 -11.72
C PRO A 2 -6.58 -22.17 -10.71
N ASP A 3 -7.43 -22.47 -9.72
CA ASP A 3 -7.66 -21.70 -8.51
C ASP A 3 -6.36 -21.55 -7.71
N THR A 4 -5.92 -20.31 -7.49
CA THR A 4 -4.77 -19.99 -6.66
C THR A 4 -5.08 -20.32 -5.20
N VAL A 5 -4.45 -21.36 -4.67
CA VAL A 5 -4.49 -21.69 -3.24
C VAL A 5 -3.62 -20.69 -2.48
N HIS A 6 -4.24 -19.77 -1.74
CA HIS A 6 -3.53 -18.94 -0.76
C HIS A 6 -3.11 -19.81 0.43
N LEU A 7 -1.84 -20.21 0.47
CA LEU A 7 -1.24 -20.82 1.65
C LEU A 7 -1.05 -19.74 2.72
N VAL A 8 -1.95 -19.70 3.71
CA VAL A 8 -1.74 -18.88 4.92
C VAL A 8 -0.59 -19.49 5.72
N ARG A 9 0.52 -18.77 5.84
CA ARG A 9 1.65 -19.17 6.67
C ARG A 9 1.35 -18.83 8.13
N CYS A 10 1.24 -19.84 9.00
CA CYS A 10 1.15 -19.64 10.44
C CYS A 10 2.49 -19.15 10.99
N GLY A 11 2.59 -17.86 11.32
CA GLY A 11 3.74 -17.28 12.04
C GLY A 11 4.15 -15.86 11.63
N GLU A 12 3.69 -15.37 10.48
CA GLU A 12 3.89 -13.98 10.09
C GLU A 12 2.74 -13.14 10.66
N LYS A 13 3.06 -12.01 11.31
CA LYS A 13 2.04 -11.08 11.79
C LYS A 13 1.24 -10.64 10.56
N PRO A 14 -0.10 -10.75 10.56
CA PRO A 14 -0.88 -10.36 9.40
C PRO A 14 -0.59 -8.89 9.08
N SER A 15 -0.36 -8.60 7.80
CA SER A 15 -0.17 -7.25 7.29
C SER A 15 -1.31 -6.35 7.74
N ARG A 16 -0.99 -5.09 8.04
CA ARG A 16 -1.98 -4.10 8.48
C ARG A 16 -3.00 -3.78 7.39
N PHE A 17 -2.54 -3.79 6.14
CA PHE A 17 -3.36 -3.55 4.95
C PHE A 17 -3.40 -4.79 4.06
N ARG A 18 -4.37 -4.81 3.16
CA ARG A 18 -4.57 -5.81 2.13
C ARG A 18 -4.58 -5.15 0.76
N ASP A 19 -4.38 -5.95 -0.28
CA ASP A 19 -4.57 -5.49 -1.65
C ASP A 19 -5.97 -4.88 -1.82
N LEU A 20 -6.02 -3.74 -2.50
CA LEU A 20 -7.19 -2.90 -2.78
C LEU A 20 -7.74 -2.10 -1.60
N ASP A 21 -7.11 -2.14 -0.42
CA ASP A 21 -7.46 -1.23 0.66
C ASP A 21 -7.22 0.23 0.22
N GLN A 22 -8.19 1.10 0.54
CA GLN A 22 -8.05 2.53 0.40
C GLN A 22 -7.31 3.10 1.61
N VAL A 23 -6.26 3.86 1.34
CA VAL A 23 -5.36 4.40 2.37
C VAL A 23 -5.07 5.86 2.12
N LEU A 24 -4.68 6.56 3.18
CA LEU A 24 -4.20 7.93 3.13
C LEU A 24 -2.78 7.98 3.69
N VAL A 25 -1.87 8.62 2.95
CA VAL A 25 -0.48 8.82 3.41
C VAL A 25 -0.45 9.91 4.48
N THR A 26 0.17 9.62 5.62
CA THR A 26 0.26 10.56 6.76
C THR A 26 1.52 11.43 6.70
N LEU A 27 2.52 10.99 5.93
CA LEU A 27 3.75 11.73 5.65
C LEU A 27 3.98 11.85 4.14
N PRO A 28 4.73 12.88 3.67
CA PRO A 28 5.09 12.97 2.26
C PRO A 28 5.95 11.78 1.83
N VAL A 29 5.57 11.15 0.72
CA VAL A 29 6.26 9.99 0.14
C VAL A 29 6.98 10.41 -1.14
N THR A 30 8.11 9.76 -1.42
CA THR A 30 8.80 9.88 -2.71
C THR A 30 8.56 8.62 -3.51
N THR A 31 8.11 8.78 -4.75
CA THR A 31 7.84 7.70 -5.70
C THR A 31 9.15 7.16 -6.26
N ASP A 32 9.15 5.98 -6.89
CA ASP A 32 10.35 5.45 -7.55
C ASP A 32 10.85 6.36 -8.68
N GLU A 33 9.97 7.16 -9.28
CA GLU A 33 10.33 8.15 -10.32
C GLU A 33 10.86 9.47 -9.71
N GLY A 34 10.85 9.62 -8.39
CA GLY A 34 11.36 10.78 -7.66
C GLY A 34 10.33 11.89 -7.44
N ASP A 35 9.07 11.70 -7.85
CA ASP A 35 7.97 12.62 -7.54
C ASP A 35 7.66 12.60 -6.05
N ARG A 36 7.10 13.70 -5.55
CA ARG A 36 6.70 13.82 -4.15
C ARG A 36 5.18 13.80 -4.02
N ILE A 37 4.67 12.79 -3.35
CA ILE A 37 3.26 12.70 -2.96
C ILE A 37 3.10 13.37 -1.58
N PRO A 38 2.22 14.38 -1.44
CA PRO A 38 2.05 15.07 -0.16
C PRO A 38 1.31 14.18 0.85
N ALA A 39 1.51 14.47 2.14
CA ALA A 39 0.67 13.91 3.19
C ALA A 39 -0.80 14.34 2.97
N GLY A 40 -1.73 13.46 3.31
CA GLY A 40 -3.16 13.65 3.07
C GLY A 40 -3.64 13.11 1.73
N THR A 41 -2.76 12.64 0.85
CA THR A 41 -3.17 12.05 -0.42
C THR A 41 -3.69 10.64 -0.22
N GLU A 42 -4.86 10.37 -0.80
CA GLU A 42 -5.45 9.03 -0.87
C GLU A 42 -4.80 8.19 -1.97
N GLY A 43 -4.70 6.89 -1.72
CA GLY A 43 -4.19 5.91 -2.67
C GLY A 43 -4.79 4.52 -2.42
N THR A 44 -4.50 3.60 -3.32
CA THR A 44 -4.94 2.21 -3.27
C THR A 44 -3.74 1.30 -3.07
N VAL A 45 -3.79 0.39 -2.10
CA VAL A 45 -2.76 -0.64 -1.96
C VAL A 45 -2.86 -1.61 -3.14
N VAL A 46 -1.81 -1.78 -3.91
CA VAL A 46 -1.76 -2.69 -5.07
C VAL A 46 -0.87 -3.91 -4.85
N ALA A 47 0.02 -3.85 -3.85
CA ALA A 47 0.80 -5.00 -3.40
C ALA A 47 1.24 -4.81 -1.94
N VAL A 48 1.33 -5.92 -1.20
CA VAL A 48 1.86 -5.95 0.16
C VAL A 48 3.21 -6.67 0.19
N TRP A 49 4.26 -5.99 0.62
CA TRP A 49 5.64 -6.49 0.58
C TRP A 49 6.13 -6.97 1.95
N ARG A 50 6.99 -8.00 1.93
CA ARG A 50 7.71 -8.52 3.12
C ARG A 50 6.80 -8.83 4.32
N GLY A 51 5.60 -9.37 4.07
CA GLY A 51 4.64 -9.69 5.12
C GLY A 51 4.02 -8.46 5.79
N GLY A 52 3.91 -7.33 5.08
CA GLY A 52 3.26 -6.11 5.57
C GLY A 52 4.20 -5.09 6.21
N ALA A 53 5.50 -5.18 5.94
CA ALA A 53 6.46 -4.16 6.37
C ALA A 53 6.43 -2.92 5.46
N ALA A 54 5.99 -3.10 4.21
CA ALA A 54 5.77 -2.02 3.25
C ALA A 54 4.60 -2.38 2.33
N ASP A 55 3.86 -1.38 1.92
CA ASP A 55 2.72 -1.49 1.03
C ASP A 55 3.01 -0.64 -0.20
N GLU A 56 2.81 -1.20 -1.40
CA GLU A 56 2.90 -0.44 -2.63
C GLU A 56 1.55 0.20 -2.92
N VAL A 57 1.56 1.52 -3.03
CA VAL A 57 0.35 2.33 -3.15
C VAL A 57 0.32 3.02 -4.51
N GLU A 58 -0.77 2.83 -5.23
CA GLU A 58 -1.10 3.58 -6.43
C GLU A 58 -1.86 4.86 -6.07
N PHE A 59 -1.42 5.98 -6.62
CA PHE A 59 -2.05 7.28 -6.44
C PHE A 59 -2.81 7.71 -7.69
N ALA A 60 -3.96 8.37 -7.50
CA ALA A 60 -4.74 8.92 -8.61
C ALA A 60 -4.08 10.14 -9.26
N GLN A 61 -3.25 10.88 -8.51
CA GLN A 61 -2.53 12.05 -8.98
C GLN A 61 -1.10 12.09 -8.42
N PRO A 62 -0.07 12.06 -9.28
CA PRO A 62 -0.16 11.88 -10.73
C PRO A 62 -0.73 10.48 -11.08
N PRO A 63 -1.49 10.35 -12.18
CA PRO A 63 -2.19 9.10 -12.47
C PRO A 63 -1.22 7.95 -12.76
N GLY A 64 -1.47 6.79 -12.16
CA GLY A 64 -0.69 5.57 -12.37
C GLY A 64 0.67 5.56 -11.68
N VAL A 65 0.90 6.47 -10.74
CA VAL A 65 2.15 6.54 -9.99
C VAL A 65 2.08 5.65 -8.76
N LEU A 66 3.14 4.85 -8.60
CA LEU A 66 3.33 3.91 -7.50
C LEU A 66 4.39 4.43 -6.54
N ALA A 67 4.22 4.15 -5.26
CA ALA A 67 5.29 4.30 -4.29
C ALA A 67 5.25 3.20 -3.22
N PRO A 68 6.42 2.70 -2.79
CA PRO A 68 6.52 1.90 -1.58
C PRO A 68 6.35 2.80 -0.36
N VAL A 69 5.37 2.49 0.49
CA VAL A 69 5.06 3.22 1.70
C VAL A 69 5.19 2.31 2.92
N ALA A 70 5.75 2.82 4.02
CA ALA A 70 5.76 2.07 5.27
C ALA A 70 4.33 1.98 5.84
N ALA A 71 3.95 0.83 6.41
CA ALA A 71 2.62 0.62 6.97
C ALA A 71 2.28 1.57 8.15
N ASP A 72 3.30 2.15 8.80
CA ASP A 72 3.13 3.18 9.84
C ASP A 72 2.76 4.56 9.26
N ASP A 73 3.10 4.82 7.99
CA ASP A 73 2.83 6.08 7.29
C ASP A 73 1.47 6.06 6.56
N LEU A 74 0.68 5.00 6.78
CA LEU A 74 -0.64 4.81 6.19
C LEU A 74 -1.72 4.75 7.27
N VAL A 75 -2.89 5.28 6.92
CA VAL A 75 -4.14 5.07 7.66
C VAL A 75 -5.24 4.63 6.70
N PRO A 76 -6.16 3.74 7.12
CA PRO A 76 -7.29 3.36 6.29
C PRO A 76 -8.22 4.55 6.06
N VAL A 77 -8.72 4.70 4.84
CA VAL A 77 -9.82 5.61 4.54
C VAL A 77 -11.12 4.88 4.92
N ALA A 78 -11.83 5.40 5.92
CA ALA A 78 -13.14 4.87 6.29
C ALA A 78 -14.15 5.22 5.18
N LEU A 79 -14.77 4.19 4.59
CA LEU A 79 -15.94 4.35 3.72
C LEU A 79 -17.19 4.74 4.53
#